data_AF-C9J966-F1
#
_entry.id   AF-C9J966-F1
#
_cell.length_a   1.000
_cell.length_b   1.000
_cell.length_c   1.000
_cell.angle_alpha   90.00
_cell.angle_beta   90.00
_cell.angle_gamma   90.00
#
_symmetry.space_group_name_H-M   'P 1'
#
loop_
_entity.id
_entity.type
_entity.pdbx_description
1 polymer ?
#
loop_
_entity_poly.entity_id
_entity_poly.type
_entity_poly.pdbx_seq_one_letter_code
_entity_poly.pdbx_strand_id
1 'polypeptide(L)'
;MTEEEAEWESINVLLMMHGLKPLSLVKRTDLKDLIIFDKQSSQRMRQNLKLLVEETSCQQNMIQELIETNQQLRNELQLEQSRAANQEQRANDLEQIMESVKSKIGELEDESLSRACHQQNKIKDLQKEQKTLQVKCQHYKKKRTEQEETIASLQMEVCRLKKEEEDRIVTQNRVFAYLCKRVPHTVLDRQLLCLIDYYESKIRKIHTQRQYKEDESQSEEENDYRNLDASPTYKGLLMSLQNQLKESKSKIDALSSEKLNLQKDLETRPTQHELRLYKQQVKKLEKALKKNV
;
A
#
# COMPACT_ATOMS: atom_id res chain seq x y z
N MET A 1 -49.46 -35.61 91.69
CA MET A 1 -48.10 -35.35 91.23
C MET A 1 -47.52 -34.28 92.12
N THR A 2 -46.30 -34.49 92.60
CA THR A 2 -45.58 -33.49 93.38
C THR A 2 -45.05 -32.39 92.43
N GLU A 3 -44.88 -31.17 92.91
CA GLU A 3 -44.38 -30.03 92.12
C GLU A 3 -43.02 -30.33 91.45
N GLU A 4 -42.18 -31.15 92.10
CA GLU A 4 -40.90 -31.62 91.54
C GLU A 4 -41.06 -32.56 90.33
N GLU A 5 -42.07 -33.45 90.32
CA GLU A 5 -42.32 -34.35 89.20
C GLU A 5 -42.69 -33.56 87.93
N ALA A 6 -43.49 -32.50 88.07
CA ALA A 6 -43.89 -31.65 86.94
C ALA A 6 -42.71 -30.83 86.37
N GLU A 7 -41.85 -30.31 87.23
CA GLU A 7 -40.65 -29.57 86.84
C GLU A 7 -39.59 -30.46 86.18
N TRP A 8 -39.44 -31.72 86.62
CA TRP A 8 -38.60 -32.70 85.94
C TRP A 8 -39.19 -33.15 84.60
N GLU A 9 -40.51 -33.28 84.50
CA GLU A 9 -41.19 -33.56 83.24
C GLU A 9 -40.93 -32.46 82.20
N SER A 10 -40.94 -31.18 82.61
CA SER A 10 -40.58 -30.07 81.72
C SER A 10 -39.14 -30.18 81.18
N ILE A 11 -38.19 -30.68 81.97
CA ILE A 11 -36.81 -30.90 81.51
C ILE A 11 -36.72 -32.13 80.61
N ASN A 12 -37.47 -33.19 80.91
CA ASN A 12 -37.55 -34.37 80.05
C ASN A 12 -38.08 -34.04 78.66
N VAL A 13 -39.07 -33.16 78.55
CA VAL A 13 -39.54 -32.64 77.26
C VAL A 13 -38.40 -31.94 76.52
N LEU A 14 -37.63 -31.08 77.19
CA LEU A 14 -36.47 -30.41 76.59
C LEU A 14 -35.42 -31.41 76.11
N LEU A 15 -35.05 -32.38 76.96
CA LEU A 15 -34.09 -33.43 76.63
C LEU A 15 -34.55 -34.23 75.41
N MET A 16 -35.81 -34.65 75.37
CA MET A 16 -36.38 -35.40 74.25
C MET A 16 -36.41 -34.58 72.96
N MET A 17 -36.72 -33.27 73.01
CA MET A 17 -36.64 -32.38 71.84
C MET A 17 -35.23 -32.32 71.24
N HIS A 18 -34.20 -32.49 72.08
CA HIS A 18 -32.79 -32.56 71.66
C HIS A 18 -32.28 -34.00 71.45
N GLY A 19 -33.17 -35.01 71.42
CA GLY A 19 -32.82 -36.41 71.17
C GLY A 19 -32.13 -37.13 72.34
N LEU A 20 -32.15 -36.54 73.54
CA LEU A 20 -31.59 -37.12 74.76
C LEU A 20 -32.64 -37.97 75.51
N LYS A 21 -32.17 -38.93 76.31
CA LYS A 21 -33.06 -39.82 77.08
C LYS A 21 -33.69 -39.07 78.27
N PRO A 22 -34.99 -39.28 78.55
CA PRO A 22 -35.65 -38.67 79.70
C PRO A 22 -35.13 -39.29 81.01
N LEU A 23 -35.10 -38.47 82.05
CA LEU A 23 -34.71 -38.85 83.40
C LEU A 23 -35.92 -39.37 84.17
N SER A 24 -35.75 -40.46 84.92
CA SER A 24 -36.81 -41.06 85.75
C SER A 24 -36.57 -40.82 87.24
N LEU A 25 -37.61 -40.41 87.97
CA LEU A 25 -37.57 -40.34 89.43
C LEU A 25 -37.76 -41.75 90.00
N VAL A 26 -36.75 -42.26 90.70
CA VAL A 26 -36.77 -43.58 91.32
C VAL A 26 -37.34 -43.48 92.75
N LYS A 27 -38.34 -44.30 93.07
CA LYS A 27 -38.91 -44.40 94.43
C LYS A 27 -38.01 -45.26 95.33
N ARG A 28 -37.99 -44.99 96.64
CA ARG A 28 -37.04 -45.50 97.68
C ARG A 28 -37.06 -47.02 97.94
N THR A 29 -36.99 -47.87 96.93
CA THR A 29 -37.05 -49.33 97.09
C THR A 29 -35.69 -50.04 96.99
N ASP A 30 -34.66 -49.45 96.35
CA ASP A 30 -33.29 -49.95 96.40
C ASP A 30 -32.28 -48.81 96.22
N LEU A 31 -31.51 -48.50 97.26
CA LEU A 31 -30.65 -47.29 97.34
C LEU A 31 -29.15 -47.59 97.34
N LYS A 32 -28.73 -48.86 97.19
CA LYS A 32 -27.33 -49.26 97.42
C LYS A 32 -26.34 -48.70 96.38
N ASP A 33 -26.84 -48.36 95.18
CA ASP A 33 -26.00 -47.88 94.05
C ASP A 33 -26.43 -46.51 93.49
N LEU A 34 -27.27 -45.75 94.20
CA LEU A 34 -27.85 -44.48 93.71
C LEU A 34 -27.42 -43.28 94.57
N ILE A 35 -27.00 -42.20 93.90
CA ILE A 35 -26.74 -40.91 94.56
C ILE A 35 -28.08 -40.19 94.76
N ILE A 36 -28.42 -39.91 96.02
CA ILE A 36 -29.65 -39.21 96.38
C ILE A 36 -29.36 -37.72 96.47
N PHE A 37 -30.03 -36.92 95.65
CA PHE A 37 -30.00 -35.47 95.77
C PHE A 37 -30.95 -34.99 96.87
N ASP A 38 -30.51 -34.05 97.68
CA ASP A 38 -31.42 -33.24 98.47
C ASP A 38 -32.19 -32.27 97.55
N LYS A 39 -33.30 -31.72 98.06
CA LYS A 39 -34.19 -30.82 97.28
C LYS A 39 -33.42 -29.67 96.64
N GLN A 40 -32.43 -29.11 97.34
CA GLN A 40 -31.63 -28.00 96.85
C GLN A 40 -30.69 -28.42 95.71
N SER A 41 -30.01 -29.57 95.83
CA SER A 41 -29.14 -30.07 94.76
C SER A 41 -29.93 -30.55 93.54
N SER A 42 -31.11 -31.13 93.74
CA SER A 42 -32.06 -31.47 92.66
C SER A 42 -32.50 -30.22 91.88
N GLN A 43 -32.87 -29.15 92.58
CA GLN A 43 -33.22 -27.87 91.95
C GLN A 43 -32.05 -27.26 91.17
N ARG A 44 -30.84 -27.23 91.74
CA ARG A 44 -29.63 -26.75 91.03
C ARG A 44 -29.31 -27.61 89.80
N MET A 45 -29.43 -28.93 89.90
CA MET A 45 -29.19 -29.84 88.77
C MET A 45 -30.17 -29.56 87.62
N ARG A 46 -31.45 -29.37 87.93
CA ARG A 46 -32.46 -28.98 86.93
C ARG A 46 -32.13 -27.66 86.26
N GLN A 47 -31.80 -26.63 87.04
CA GLN A 47 -31.42 -25.33 86.49
C GLN A 47 -30.18 -25.44 85.58
N ASN A 48 -29.17 -26.20 86.00
CA ASN A 48 -27.96 -26.44 85.21
C ASN A 48 -28.27 -27.19 83.91
N LEU A 49 -29.09 -28.24 83.95
CA LEU A 49 -29.50 -28.99 82.76
C LEU A 49 -30.30 -28.12 81.79
N LYS A 50 -31.23 -27.32 82.31
CA LYS A 50 -32.03 -26.39 81.51
C LYS A 50 -31.13 -25.36 80.81
N LEU A 51 -30.26 -24.68 81.56
CA LEU A 51 -29.32 -23.70 81.02
C LEU A 51 -28.38 -24.34 79.99
N LEU A 52 -27.86 -25.54 80.26
CA LEU A 52 -26.96 -26.24 79.35
C LEU A 52 -27.65 -26.57 78.02
N VAL A 53 -28.89 -27.09 78.07
CA VAL A 53 -29.63 -27.43 76.85
C VAL A 53 -29.99 -26.17 76.05
N GLU A 54 -30.46 -25.11 76.70
CA GLU A 54 -30.73 -23.82 76.06
C GLU A 54 -29.47 -23.22 75.40
N GLU A 55 -28.34 -23.25 76.10
CA GLU A 55 -27.05 -22.80 75.57
C GLU A 55 -26.58 -23.65 74.38
N THR A 56 -26.68 -24.99 74.45
CA THR A 56 -26.33 -25.85 73.32
C THR A 56 -27.22 -25.61 72.10
N SER A 57 -28.51 -25.30 72.30
CA SER A 57 -29.42 -24.93 71.22
C SER A 57 -29.02 -23.62 70.55
N CYS A 58 -28.66 -22.61 71.36
CA CYS A 58 -28.14 -21.34 70.86
C CYS A 58 -26.85 -21.51 70.05
N GLN A 59 -25.90 -22.30 70.57
CA GLN A 59 -24.65 -22.61 69.88
C GLN A 59 -24.88 -23.36 68.58
N GLN A 60 -25.82 -24.31 68.54
CA GLN A 60 -26.13 -25.07 67.33
C GLN A 60 -26.77 -24.18 66.25
N ASN A 61 -27.63 -23.24 66.63
CA ASN A 61 -28.16 -22.24 65.70
C ASN A 61 -27.05 -21.35 65.14
N MET A 62 -26.15 -20.84 66.00
CA MET A 62 -25.02 -20.03 65.57
C MET A 62 -24.08 -20.80 64.61
N ILE A 63 -23.82 -22.08 64.89
CA ILE A 63 -23.03 -22.94 64.00
C ILE A 63 -23.72 -23.10 62.64
N GLN A 64 -25.04 -23.30 62.63
CA GLN A 64 -25.80 -23.42 61.39
C GLN A 64 -25.76 -22.14 60.57
N GLU A 65 -25.97 -20.97 61.19
CA GLU A 65 -25.83 -19.67 60.53
C GLU A 65 -24.41 -19.43 60.00
N LEU A 66 -23.38 -19.83 60.75
CA LEU A 66 -21.99 -19.77 60.30
C LEU A 66 -21.72 -20.68 59.09
N ILE A 67 -22.31 -21.86 59.04
CA ILE A 67 -22.20 -22.77 57.88
C ILE A 67 -22.87 -22.15 56.66
N GLU A 68 -24.08 -21.62 56.82
CA GLU A 68 -24.85 -21.01 55.73
C GLU A 68 -24.14 -19.76 55.18
N THR A 69 -23.65 -18.89 56.05
CA THR A 69 -22.87 -17.71 55.64
C THR A 69 -21.56 -18.09 54.99
N ASN A 70 -20.84 -19.11 55.47
CA ASN A 70 -19.62 -19.59 54.81
C ASN A 70 -19.92 -20.15 53.41
N GLN A 71 -21.01 -20.88 53.25
CA GLN A 71 -21.45 -21.41 51.96
C GLN A 71 -21.78 -20.27 50.98
N GLN A 72 -22.48 -19.23 51.43
CA GLN A 72 -22.77 -18.03 50.64
C GLN A 72 -21.48 -17.32 50.21
N LEU A 73 -20.55 -17.08 51.15
CA LEU A 73 -19.26 -16.45 50.87
C LEU A 73 -18.43 -17.26 49.86
N ARG A 74 -18.46 -18.60 49.93
CA ARG A 74 -17.81 -19.45 48.91
C ARG A 74 -18.41 -19.28 47.52
N ASN A 75 -19.73 -19.20 47.42
CA ASN A 75 -20.42 -19.00 46.14
C ASN A 75 -20.12 -17.61 45.55
N GLU A 76 -20.11 -16.58 46.40
CA GLU A 76 -19.74 -15.21 46.00
C GLU A 76 -18.28 -15.14 45.55
N LEU A 77 -17.37 -15.78 46.27
CA LEU A 77 -15.96 -15.85 45.89
C LEU A 77 -15.78 -16.52 44.52
N GLN A 78 -16.48 -17.63 44.26
CA GLN A 78 -16.42 -18.31 42.98
C GLN A 78 -16.98 -17.45 41.84
N LEU A 79 -18.07 -16.70 42.10
CA LEU A 79 -18.63 -15.77 41.14
C LEU A 79 -17.64 -14.64 40.83
N GLU A 80 -17.03 -14.04 41.84
CA GLU A 80 -16.02 -12.98 41.65
C GLU A 80 -14.77 -13.49 40.94
N GLN A 81 -14.32 -14.71 41.21
CA GLN A 81 -13.22 -15.33 40.45
C GLN A 81 -13.58 -15.47 38.96
N SER A 82 -14.80 -15.89 38.65
CA SER A 82 -15.24 -15.98 37.24
C SER A 82 -15.33 -14.60 36.57
N ARG A 83 -15.76 -13.57 37.31
CA ARG A 83 -15.81 -12.19 36.84
C ARG A 83 -14.39 -11.65 36.58
N ALA A 84 -13.47 -11.88 37.51
CA ALA A 84 -12.07 -11.48 37.38
C ALA A 84 -11.41 -12.13 36.15
N ALA A 85 -11.59 -13.45 35.96
CA ALA A 85 -11.05 -14.17 34.81
C ALA A 85 -11.60 -13.61 33.47
N ASN A 86 -12.89 -13.28 33.42
CA ASN A 86 -13.49 -12.67 32.22
C ASN A 86 -12.93 -11.27 31.94
N GLN A 87 -12.68 -10.47 32.98
CA GLN A 87 -12.08 -9.15 32.81
C GLN A 87 -10.61 -9.22 32.40
N GLU A 88 -9.85 -10.18 32.94
CA GLU A 88 -8.48 -10.47 32.52
C GLU A 88 -8.42 -10.87 31.05
N GLN A 89 -9.28 -11.80 30.61
CA GLN A 89 -9.36 -12.20 29.20
C GLN A 89 -9.67 -11.00 28.31
N ARG A 90 -10.63 -10.14 28.70
CA ARG A 90 -10.97 -8.94 27.95
C ARG A 90 -9.80 -7.94 27.88
N ALA A 91 -9.04 -7.78 28.96
CA ALA A 91 -7.85 -6.93 28.98
C ALA A 91 -6.78 -7.46 28.01
N ASN A 92 -6.54 -8.77 28.01
CA ASN A 92 -5.60 -9.42 27.07
C ASN A 92 -6.03 -9.25 25.61
N ASP A 93 -7.32 -9.42 25.30
CA ASP A 93 -7.84 -9.23 23.95
C ASP A 93 -7.66 -7.78 23.48
N LEU A 94 -7.92 -6.81 24.36
CA LEU A 94 -7.70 -5.39 24.08
C LEU A 94 -6.23 -5.05 23.88
N GLU A 95 -5.32 -5.64 24.67
CA GLU A 95 -3.89 -5.47 24.51
C GLU A 95 -3.40 -6.01 23.16
N GLN A 96 -3.88 -7.17 22.74
CA GLN A 96 -3.57 -7.73 21.42
C GLN A 96 -4.07 -6.82 20.28
N ILE A 97 -5.29 -6.29 20.39
CA ILE A 97 -5.83 -5.34 19.40
C ILE A 97 -4.96 -4.08 19.37
N MET A 98 -4.62 -3.52 20.55
CA MET A 98 -3.77 -2.35 20.65
C MET A 98 -2.41 -2.57 19.98
N GLU A 99 -1.78 -3.72 20.22
CA GLU A 99 -0.48 -4.05 19.61
C GLU A 99 -0.59 -4.18 18.08
N SER A 100 -1.68 -4.79 17.58
CA SER A 100 -1.93 -4.85 16.14
C SER A 100 -2.12 -3.47 15.50
N VAL A 101 -2.81 -2.56 16.19
CA VAL A 101 -3.03 -1.19 15.74
C VAL A 101 -1.72 -0.40 15.77
N LYS A 102 -0.90 -0.54 16.82
CA LYS A 102 0.43 0.07 16.89
C LYS A 102 1.32 -0.39 15.73
N SER A 103 1.39 -1.70 15.48
CA SER A 103 2.12 -2.23 14.33
C SER A 103 1.61 -1.64 13.02
N LYS A 104 0.28 -1.54 12.86
CA LYS A 104 -0.29 -1.00 11.62
C LYS A 104 -0.03 0.49 11.43
N ILE A 105 -0.06 1.27 12.50
CA ILE A 105 0.31 2.68 12.48
C ILE A 105 1.78 2.82 12.07
N GLY A 106 2.68 2.05 12.67
CA GLY A 106 4.10 2.06 12.31
C GLY A 106 4.34 1.75 10.83
N GLU A 107 3.70 0.71 10.28
CA GLU A 107 3.77 0.41 8.84
C GLU A 107 3.31 1.59 7.96
N LEU A 108 2.20 2.23 8.32
CA LEU A 108 1.65 3.35 7.55
C LEU A 108 2.54 4.60 7.62
N GLU A 109 3.14 4.85 8.77
CA GLU A 109 4.11 5.93 8.98
C GLU A 109 5.38 5.70 8.14
N ASP A 110 5.93 4.49 8.18
CA ASP A 110 7.11 4.10 7.40
C ASP A 110 6.87 4.19 5.89
N GLU A 111 5.72 3.69 5.42
CA GLU A 111 5.32 3.84 4.03
C GLU A 111 5.17 5.31 3.63
N SER A 112 4.61 6.14 4.50
CA SER A 112 4.44 7.58 4.26
C SER A 112 5.80 8.28 4.15
N LEU A 113 6.72 8.00 5.08
CA LEU A 113 8.09 8.48 5.08
C LEU A 113 8.84 8.05 3.81
N SER A 114 8.72 6.78 3.42
CA SER A 114 9.33 6.24 2.20
C SER A 114 8.81 6.95 0.94
N ARG A 115 7.49 7.14 0.84
CA ARG A 115 6.88 7.90 -0.27
C ARG A 115 7.37 9.36 -0.31
N ALA A 116 7.42 10.03 0.83
CA ALA A 116 7.89 11.42 0.92
C ALA A 116 9.37 11.52 0.51
N CYS A 117 10.22 10.61 0.98
CA CYS A 117 11.64 10.55 0.60
C CYS A 117 11.81 10.30 -0.91
N HIS A 118 11.05 9.36 -1.48
CA HIS A 118 11.08 9.11 -2.92
C HIS A 118 10.65 10.33 -3.74
N GLN A 119 9.58 11.01 -3.33
CA GLN A 119 9.12 12.25 -3.98
C GLN A 119 10.17 13.37 -3.87
N GLN A 120 10.79 13.54 -2.70
CA GLN A 120 11.85 14.54 -2.50
C GLN A 120 13.05 14.29 -3.41
N ASN A 121 13.48 13.03 -3.56
CA ASN A 121 14.56 12.65 -4.47
C ASN A 121 14.19 12.96 -5.93
N LYS A 122 12.97 12.61 -6.35
CA LYS A 122 12.48 12.92 -7.70
C LYS A 122 12.45 14.42 -7.98
N ILE A 123 11.98 15.24 -7.03
CA ILE A 123 12.00 16.70 -7.15
C ILE A 123 13.45 17.21 -7.29
N LYS A 124 14.36 16.70 -6.48
CA LYS A 124 15.78 17.09 -6.53
C LYS A 124 16.42 16.78 -7.88
N ASP A 125 16.09 15.64 -8.48
CA ASP A 125 16.62 15.28 -9.80
C ASP A 125 16.00 16.13 -10.92
N LEU A 126 14.68 16.38 -10.88
CA LEU A 126 14.03 17.30 -11.81
C LEU A 126 14.59 18.72 -11.72
N GLN A 127 14.93 19.20 -10.52
CA GLN A 127 15.58 20.50 -10.34
C GLN A 127 16.97 20.55 -10.98
N LYS A 128 17.76 19.47 -10.91
CA LYS A 128 19.07 19.39 -11.59
C LYS A 128 18.90 19.40 -13.12
N GLU A 129 17.92 18.65 -13.62
CA GLU A 129 17.60 18.61 -15.05
C GLU A 129 17.14 19.98 -15.55
N GLN A 130 16.25 20.65 -14.82
CA GLN A 130 15.79 22.00 -15.12
C GLN A 130 16.96 22.99 -15.22
N LYS A 131 17.90 22.96 -14.26
CA LYS A 131 19.10 23.82 -14.32
C LYS A 131 19.96 23.52 -15.54
N THR A 132 20.14 22.25 -15.87
CA THR A 132 20.93 21.82 -17.03
C THR A 132 20.28 22.28 -18.34
N LEU A 133 18.95 22.12 -18.46
CA LEU A 133 18.19 22.59 -19.61
C LEU A 133 18.21 24.12 -19.72
N GLN A 134 18.12 24.84 -18.60
CA GLN A 134 18.20 26.30 -18.58
C GLN A 134 19.54 26.80 -19.14
N VAL A 135 20.66 26.20 -18.73
CA VAL A 135 21.99 26.52 -19.27
C VAL A 135 22.06 26.22 -20.78
N LYS A 136 21.52 25.08 -21.24
CA LYS A 136 21.46 24.75 -22.67
C LYS A 136 20.62 25.78 -23.46
N CYS A 137 19.47 26.19 -22.95
CA CYS A 137 18.64 27.21 -23.58
C CYS A 137 19.36 28.55 -23.70
N GLN A 138 20.08 28.98 -22.66
CA GLN A 138 20.89 30.21 -22.71
C GLN A 138 22.00 30.10 -23.75
N HIS A 139 22.70 28.96 -23.81
CA HIS A 139 23.73 28.70 -24.81
C HIS A 139 23.18 28.79 -26.24
N TYR A 140 22.05 28.13 -26.53
CA TYR A 140 21.44 28.20 -27.86
C TYR A 140 20.94 29.60 -28.23
N LYS A 141 20.41 30.36 -27.27
CA LYS A 141 20.04 31.77 -27.50
C LYS A 141 21.25 32.60 -27.91
N LYS A 142 22.39 32.46 -27.21
CA LYS A 142 23.63 33.17 -27.56
C LYS A 142 24.16 32.75 -28.95
N LYS A 143 24.18 31.45 -29.23
CA LYS A 143 24.60 30.94 -30.55
C LYS A 143 23.73 31.48 -31.68
N ARG A 144 22.42 31.60 -31.45
CA ARG A 144 21.49 32.19 -32.41
C ARG A 144 21.79 33.67 -32.67
N THR A 145 22.05 34.47 -31.64
CA THR A 145 22.39 35.89 -31.82
C THR A 145 23.71 36.06 -32.57
N GLU A 146 24.72 35.26 -32.26
CA GLU A 146 26.01 35.26 -33.00
C GLU A 146 25.82 34.92 -34.49
N GLN A 147 24.93 33.97 -34.80
CA GLN A 147 24.57 33.63 -36.17
C GLN A 147 23.80 34.75 -36.88
N GLU A 148 22.84 35.39 -36.20
CA GLU A 148 22.09 36.54 -36.73
C GLU A 148 23.03 37.71 -37.06
N GLU A 149 24.00 38.01 -36.20
CA GLU A 149 25.04 39.03 -36.44
C GLU A 149 25.93 38.68 -37.65
N THR A 150 26.33 37.41 -37.76
CA THR A 150 27.14 36.92 -38.89
C THR A 150 26.38 37.05 -40.21
N ILE A 151 25.10 36.66 -40.22
CA ILE A 151 24.24 36.79 -41.40
C ILE A 151 24.09 38.26 -41.80
N ALA A 152 23.84 39.16 -40.83
CA ALA A 152 23.74 40.58 -41.11
C ALA A 152 25.03 41.16 -41.70
N SER A 153 26.20 40.78 -41.16
CA SER A 153 27.50 41.19 -41.70
C SER A 153 27.71 40.70 -43.13
N LEU A 154 27.37 39.44 -43.42
CA LEU A 154 27.50 38.87 -44.75
C LEU A 154 26.53 39.53 -45.75
N GLN A 155 25.30 39.83 -45.33
CA GLN A 155 24.33 40.55 -46.16
C GLN A 155 24.84 41.95 -46.53
N MET A 156 25.44 42.67 -45.57
CA MET A 156 26.07 43.97 -45.83
C MET A 156 27.21 43.88 -46.83
N GLU A 157 28.07 42.87 -46.69
CA GLU A 157 29.19 42.60 -47.59
C GLU A 157 28.72 42.28 -49.01
N VAL A 158 27.72 41.40 -49.16
CA VAL A 158 27.11 41.07 -50.45
C VAL A 158 26.51 42.30 -51.14
N CYS A 159 25.80 43.15 -50.39
CA CYS A 159 25.25 44.40 -50.93
C CYS A 159 26.36 45.36 -51.40
N ARG A 160 27.46 45.46 -50.64
CA ARG A 160 28.62 46.28 -51.02
C ARG A 160 29.25 45.76 -52.31
N LEU A 161 29.59 44.48 -52.37
CA LEU A 161 30.20 43.83 -53.54
C LEU A 161 29.29 43.94 -54.76
N LYS A 162 27.97 43.78 -54.59
CA LYS A 162 27.00 43.96 -55.67
C LYS A 162 27.06 45.37 -56.26
N LYS A 163 27.14 46.40 -55.42
CA LYS A 163 27.25 47.80 -55.87
C LYS A 163 28.57 48.06 -56.59
N GLU A 164 29.68 47.57 -56.04
CA GLU A 164 31.00 47.68 -56.68
C GLU A 164 31.04 46.99 -58.05
N GLU A 165 30.39 45.83 -58.17
CA GLU A 165 30.23 45.11 -59.44
C GLU A 165 29.37 45.88 -60.45
N GLU A 166 28.22 46.42 -60.02
CA GLU A 166 27.36 47.27 -60.85
C GLU A 166 28.12 48.50 -61.38
N ASP A 167 28.86 49.21 -60.51
CA ASP A 167 29.67 50.37 -60.89
C ASP A 167 30.78 49.99 -61.89
N ARG A 168 31.41 48.81 -61.71
CA ARG A 168 32.40 48.27 -62.64
C ARG A 168 31.78 47.98 -64.00
N ILE A 169 30.62 47.32 -64.05
CA ILE A 169 29.89 47.01 -65.28
C ILE A 169 29.52 48.30 -66.01
N VAL A 170 28.99 49.31 -65.31
CA VAL A 170 28.66 50.62 -65.90
C VAL A 170 29.90 51.27 -66.52
N THR A 171 31.03 51.22 -65.83
CA THR A 171 32.30 51.76 -66.32
C THR A 171 32.80 51.01 -67.56
N GLN A 172 32.79 49.67 -67.54
CA GLN A 172 33.16 48.84 -68.68
C GLN A 172 32.26 49.11 -69.90
N ASN A 173 30.93 49.15 -69.71
CA ASN A 173 29.97 49.44 -70.77
C ASN A 173 30.21 50.82 -71.39
N ARG A 174 30.56 51.83 -70.58
CA ARG A 174 30.90 53.16 -71.08
C ARG A 174 32.16 53.15 -71.96
N VAL A 175 33.21 52.43 -71.53
CA VAL A 175 34.45 52.26 -72.31
C VAL A 175 34.17 51.50 -73.60
N PHE A 176 33.41 50.42 -73.53
CA PHE A 176 33.02 49.63 -74.69
C PHE A 176 32.23 50.45 -75.71
N ALA A 177 31.22 51.21 -75.26
CA ALA A 177 30.44 52.09 -76.13
C ALA A 177 31.31 53.15 -76.82
N TYR A 178 32.32 53.70 -76.13
CA TYR A 178 33.27 54.63 -76.72
C TYR A 178 34.14 53.98 -77.81
N LEU A 179 34.61 52.75 -77.56
CA LEU A 179 35.37 51.98 -78.55
C LEU A 179 34.51 51.64 -79.78
N CYS A 180 33.29 51.15 -79.59
CA CYS A 180 32.37 50.84 -80.69
C CYS A 180 32.10 52.03 -81.59
N LYS A 181 31.98 53.26 -81.04
CA LYS A 181 31.80 54.50 -81.82
C LYS A 181 32.99 54.86 -82.71
N ARG A 182 34.20 54.38 -82.40
CA ARG A 182 35.42 54.63 -83.18
C ARG A 182 35.65 53.61 -84.29
N VAL A 183 34.92 52.49 -84.30
CA VAL A 183 35.05 51.43 -85.31
C VAL A 183 34.20 51.80 -86.54
N PRO A 184 34.76 51.86 -87.76
CA PRO A 184 33.98 52.06 -88.98
C PRO A 184 33.08 50.84 -89.20
N HIS A 185 31.76 51.03 -89.11
CA HIS A 185 30.81 49.94 -89.36
C HIS A 185 30.69 49.69 -90.88
N THR A 186 31.42 48.69 -91.36
CA THR A 186 31.35 48.25 -92.76
C THR A 186 30.10 47.41 -93.01
N VAL A 187 29.73 47.21 -94.28
CA VAL A 187 28.60 46.35 -94.67
C VAL A 187 28.76 44.92 -94.15
N LEU A 188 30.01 44.44 -94.05
CA LEU A 188 30.34 43.12 -93.50
C LEU A 188 30.08 43.05 -91.99
N ASP A 189 30.36 44.11 -91.23
CA ASP A 189 30.08 44.17 -89.78
C ASP A 189 28.59 44.08 -89.49
N ARG A 190 27.75 44.70 -90.34
CA ARG A 190 26.28 44.55 -90.25
C ARG A 190 25.82 43.13 -90.53
N GLN A 191 26.41 42.46 -91.53
CA GLN A 191 26.10 41.07 -91.83
C GLN A 191 26.53 40.14 -90.69
N LEU A 192 27.68 40.40 -90.08
CA LEU A 192 28.18 39.65 -88.93
C LEU A 192 27.29 39.82 -87.69
N LEU A 193 26.84 41.05 -87.38
CA LEU A 193 25.91 41.31 -86.27
C LEU A 193 24.58 40.56 -86.45
N CYS A 194 23.99 40.57 -87.65
CA CYS A 194 22.79 39.78 -87.91
C CYS A 194 22.99 38.27 -87.74
N LEU A 195 24.20 37.76 -88.08
CA LEU A 195 24.54 36.36 -87.88
C LEU A 195 24.70 36.04 -86.38
N ILE A 196 25.32 36.93 -85.61
CA ILE A 196 25.43 36.82 -84.15
C ILE A 196 24.02 36.82 -83.52
N ASP A 197 23.15 37.77 -83.86
CA ASP A 197 21.78 37.85 -83.35
C ASP A 197 20.98 36.57 -83.65
N TYR A 198 21.17 35.99 -84.84
CA TYR A 198 20.57 34.72 -85.24
C TYR A 198 21.03 33.57 -84.35
N TYR A 199 22.35 33.41 -84.14
CA TYR A 199 22.89 32.33 -83.31
C TYR A 199 22.62 32.54 -81.82
N GLU A 200 22.66 33.77 -81.31
CA GLU A 200 22.25 34.07 -79.95
C GLU A 200 20.78 33.71 -79.72
N SER A 201 19.90 34.04 -80.67
CA SER A 201 18.49 33.67 -80.58
C SER A 201 18.30 32.15 -80.65
N LYS A 202 19.14 31.44 -81.41
CA LYS A 202 19.17 29.97 -81.43
C LYS A 202 19.66 29.38 -80.10
N ILE A 203 20.68 29.97 -79.49
CA ILE A 203 21.23 29.57 -78.18
C ILE A 203 20.22 29.84 -77.06
N ARG A 204 19.57 31.01 -77.06
CA ARG A 204 18.49 31.34 -76.12
C ARG A 204 17.37 30.30 -76.21
N LYS A 205 16.91 29.97 -77.42
CA LYS A 205 15.90 28.91 -77.63
C LYS A 205 16.35 27.55 -77.07
N ILE A 206 17.62 27.18 -77.23
CA ILE A 206 18.16 25.93 -76.67
C ILE A 206 18.21 25.97 -75.13
N HIS A 207 18.64 27.08 -74.51
CA HIS A 207 18.64 27.22 -73.05
C HIS A 207 17.22 27.17 -72.47
N THR A 208 16.27 27.85 -73.12
CA THR A 208 14.87 27.82 -72.74
C THR A 208 14.29 26.41 -72.90
N GLN A 209 14.60 25.69 -74.00
CA GLN A 209 14.22 24.28 -74.16
C GLN A 209 14.86 23.35 -73.12
N ARG A 210 16.07 23.66 -72.64
CA ARG A 210 16.75 22.89 -71.60
C ARG A 210 16.11 23.11 -70.22
N GLN A 211 15.73 24.35 -69.89
CA GLN A 211 14.96 24.68 -68.68
C GLN A 211 13.57 24.04 -68.69
N TYR A 212 12.84 24.07 -69.82
CA TYR A 212 11.56 23.37 -69.94
C TYR A 212 11.70 21.84 -69.85
N LYS A 213 12.80 21.27 -70.34
CA LYS A 213 13.09 19.84 -70.15
C LYS A 213 13.53 19.52 -68.73
N GLU A 214 14.20 20.41 -68.00
CA GLU A 214 14.45 20.23 -66.56
C GLU A 214 13.14 20.27 -65.75
N ASP A 215 12.19 21.14 -66.09
CA ASP A 215 10.87 21.21 -65.43
C ASP A 215 9.93 20.05 -65.83
N GLU A 216 9.98 19.54 -67.07
CA GLU A 216 9.22 18.34 -67.49
C GLU A 216 9.92 17.02 -67.13
N SER A 217 11.24 17.01 -66.90
CA SER A 217 12.00 15.83 -66.47
C SER A 217 12.18 15.75 -64.95
N GLN A 218 11.60 16.68 -64.19
CA GLN A 218 11.40 16.53 -62.74
C GLN A 218 10.35 15.47 -62.36
N SER A 219 9.78 14.74 -63.33
CA SER A 219 8.98 13.53 -63.07
C SER A 219 9.77 12.22 -63.20
N GLU A 220 11.07 12.24 -63.49
CA GLU A 220 11.92 11.05 -63.55
C GLU A 220 13.22 11.17 -62.71
N GLU A 221 13.14 11.85 -61.56
CA GLU A 221 14.04 11.61 -60.42
C GLU A 221 13.37 10.66 -59.40
N GLU A 222 12.68 9.62 -59.88
CA GLU A 222 12.27 8.48 -59.05
C GLU A 222 13.42 7.46 -58.91
N ASN A 223 14.65 7.94 -58.73
CA ASN A 223 15.80 7.07 -58.43
C ASN A 223 16.91 7.68 -57.57
N ASP A 224 16.68 8.83 -56.92
CA ASP A 224 17.58 9.31 -55.86
C ASP A 224 17.00 9.21 -54.43
N TYR A 225 15.82 8.60 -54.29
CA TYR A 225 15.26 8.20 -52.98
C TYR A 225 15.90 6.94 -52.39
N ARG A 226 16.97 6.41 -53.02
CA ARG A 226 17.82 5.34 -52.47
C ARG A 226 19.11 5.85 -51.84
N ASN A 227 19.25 7.16 -51.62
CA ASN A 227 20.28 7.76 -50.80
C ASN A 227 19.72 8.73 -49.74
N LEU A 228 18.53 8.43 -49.21
CA LEU A 228 18.27 8.75 -47.80
C LEU A 228 19.09 7.78 -46.95
N ASP A 229 20.40 7.96 -46.96
CA ASP A 229 21.18 7.64 -45.78
C ASP A 229 20.75 8.65 -44.73
N ALA A 230 19.59 8.34 -44.14
CA ALA A 230 18.98 9.10 -43.08
C ALA A 230 20.07 9.39 -42.08
N SER A 231 20.26 10.68 -41.76
CA SER A 231 21.19 11.16 -40.74
C SER A 231 21.32 10.10 -39.64
N PRO A 232 22.53 9.68 -39.23
CA PRO A 232 22.76 8.55 -38.31
C PRO A 232 21.82 8.51 -37.10
N THR A 233 21.37 9.69 -36.68
CA THR A 233 20.35 9.96 -35.66
C THR A 233 18.96 9.40 -35.94
N TYR A 234 18.41 9.54 -37.15
CA TYR A 234 17.04 9.10 -37.49
C TYR A 234 16.94 7.57 -37.64
N LYS A 235 17.96 6.93 -38.22
CA LYS A 235 18.09 5.47 -38.29
C LYS A 235 18.19 4.86 -36.88
N GLY A 236 18.96 5.50 -35.99
CA GLY A 236 19.04 5.11 -34.58
C GLY A 236 17.69 5.21 -33.85
N LEU A 237 16.93 6.28 -34.10
CA LEU A 237 15.60 6.46 -33.54
C LEU A 237 14.62 5.38 -34.02
N LEU A 238 14.58 5.09 -35.33
CA LEU A 238 13.73 4.05 -35.88
C LEU A 238 14.07 2.67 -35.31
N MET A 239 15.36 2.33 -35.19
CA MET A 239 15.79 1.07 -34.60
C MET A 239 15.43 0.98 -33.10
N SER A 240 15.56 2.08 -32.37
CA SER A 240 15.14 2.17 -30.96
C SER A 240 13.64 1.95 -30.80
N LEU A 241 12.82 2.59 -31.64
CA LEU A 241 11.36 2.43 -31.62
C LEU A 241 10.96 0.99 -32.00
N GLN A 242 11.63 0.40 -32.98
CA GLN A 242 11.40 -1.00 -33.37
C GLN A 242 11.78 -1.98 -32.26
N ASN A 243 12.89 -1.73 -31.56
CA ASN A 243 13.31 -2.53 -30.40
C ASN A 243 12.32 -2.40 -29.23
N GLN A 244 11.87 -1.18 -28.92
CA GLN A 244 10.85 -0.95 -27.90
C GLN A 244 9.53 -1.65 -28.24
N LEU A 245 9.12 -1.65 -29.51
CA LEU A 245 7.92 -2.35 -29.95
C LEU A 245 8.07 -3.87 -29.76
N LYS A 246 9.25 -4.42 -30.07
CA LYS A 246 9.56 -5.85 -29.90
C LYS A 246 9.56 -6.24 -28.42
N GLU A 247 10.21 -5.46 -27.57
CA GLU A 247 10.23 -5.68 -26.10
C GLU A 247 8.84 -5.58 -25.49
N SER A 248 8.06 -4.56 -25.89
CA SER A 248 6.66 -4.40 -25.50
C SER A 248 5.84 -5.63 -25.84
N LYS A 249 5.98 -6.16 -27.06
CA LYS A 249 5.25 -7.35 -27.52
C LYS A 249 5.64 -8.58 -26.71
N SER A 250 6.93 -8.82 -26.49
CA SER A 250 7.39 -9.93 -25.64
C SER A 250 6.90 -9.82 -24.20
N LYS A 251 6.81 -8.61 -23.64
CA LYS A 251 6.29 -8.39 -22.29
C LYS A 251 4.78 -8.65 -22.22
N ILE A 252 4.03 -8.26 -23.24
CA ILE A 252 2.59 -8.57 -23.35
C ILE A 252 2.37 -10.08 -23.43
N ASP A 253 3.18 -10.80 -24.20
CA ASP A 253 3.07 -12.25 -24.33
C ASP A 253 3.38 -12.96 -23.00
N ALA A 254 4.42 -12.51 -22.28
CA ALA A 254 4.78 -13.01 -20.95
C ALA A 254 3.65 -12.79 -19.93
N LEU A 255 3.12 -11.56 -19.83
CA LEU A 255 2.02 -11.23 -18.92
C LEU A 255 0.74 -11.98 -19.29
N SER A 256 0.47 -12.18 -20.58
CA SER A 256 -0.66 -12.99 -21.05
C SER A 256 -0.54 -14.44 -20.60
N SER A 257 0.66 -15.01 -20.67
CA SER A 257 0.93 -16.38 -20.20
C SER A 257 0.82 -16.51 -18.67
N GLU A 258 1.30 -15.52 -17.93
CA GLU A 258 1.22 -15.48 -16.47
C GLU A 258 -0.24 -15.35 -16.01
N LYS A 259 -1.01 -14.46 -16.64
CA LYS A 259 -2.44 -14.34 -16.38
C LYS A 259 -3.17 -15.67 -16.60
N LEU A 260 -2.86 -16.38 -17.68
CA LEU A 260 -3.46 -17.69 -17.96
C LEU A 260 -3.11 -18.71 -16.88
N ASN A 261 -1.86 -18.71 -16.41
CA ASN A 261 -1.43 -19.61 -15.32
C ASN A 261 -2.13 -19.26 -14.00
N LEU A 262 -2.18 -17.98 -13.63
CA LEU A 262 -2.89 -17.53 -12.42
C LEU A 262 -4.37 -17.87 -12.47
N GLN A 263 -4.99 -17.81 -13.65
CA GLN A 263 -6.38 -18.23 -13.82
C GLN A 263 -6.56 -19.74 -13.59
N LYS A 264 -5.66 -20.58 -14.12
CA LYS A 264 -5.65 -22.02 -13.83
C LYS A 264 -5.40 -22.31 -12.34
N ASP A 265 -4.53 -21.56 -11.68
CA ASP A 265 -4.26 -21.70 -10.24
C ASP A 265 -5.48 -21.31 -9.40
N LEU A 266 -6.25 -20.31 -9.83
CA LEU A 266 -7.52 -19.95 -9.20
C LEU A 266 -8.58 -21.04 -9.38
N GLU A 267 -8.69 -21.63 -10.58
CA GLU A 267 -9.64 -22.71 -10.88
C GLU A 267 -9.29 -24.02 -10.15
N THR A 268 -8.01 -24.27 -9.88
CA THR A 268 -7.54 -25.47 -9.16
C THR A 268 -7.50 -25.28 -7.64
N ARG A 269 -7.78 -24.06 -7.14
CA ARG A 269 -7.75 -23.78 -5.71
C ARG A 269 -8.98 -24.40 -5.01
N PRO A 270 -8.79 -25.18 -3.93
CA PRO A 270 -9.91 -25.72 -3.17
C PRO A 270 -10.80 -24.61 -2.64
N THR A 271 -12.11 -24.76 -2.80
CA THR A 271 -13.08 -23.83 -2.24
C THR A 271 -13.02 -23.84 -0.72
N GLN A 272 -13.45 -22.74 -0.08
CA GLN A 272 -13.43 -22.64 1.38
C GLN A 272 -14.21 -23.77 2.07
N HIS A 273 -15.25 -24.29 1.41
CA HIS A 273 -16.02 -25.43 1.87
C HIS A 273 -15.23 -26.74 1.81
N GLU A 274 -14.59 -27.03 0.67
CA GLU A 274 -13.72 -28.21 0.50
C GLU A 274 -12.54 -28.20 1.48
N LEU A 275 -11.93 -27.04 1.70
CA LEU A 275 -10.85 -26.89 2.68
C LEU A 275 -11.32 -27.21 4.11
N ARG A 276 -12.55 -26.83 4.48
CA ARG A 276 -13.14 -27.19 5.78
C ARG A 276 -13.38 -28.69 5.88
N LEU A 277 -13.86 -29.32 4.82
CA LEU A 277 -14.05 -30.77 4.75
C LEU A 277 -12.72 -31.51 4.87
N TYR A 278 -11.69 -31.12 4.11
CA TYR A 278 -10.36 -31.71 4.21
C TYR A 278 -9.77 -31.54 5.62
N LYS A 279 -9.89 -30.36 6.24
CA LYS A 279 -9.46 -30.16 7.64
C LYS A 279 -10.19 -31.07 8.64
N GLN A 280 -11.49 -31.28 8.44
CA GLN A 280 -12.24 -32.22 9.29
C GLN A 280 -11.82 -33.68 9.08
N GLN A 281 -11.57 -34.09 7.83
CA GLN A 281 -11.07 -35.43 7.52
C GLN A 281 -9.68 -35.66 8.10
N VAL A 282 -8.76 -34.69 7.96
CA VAL A 282 -7.42 -34.75 8.57
C VAL A 282 -7.52 -34.89 10.09
N LYS A 283 -8.35 -34.09 10.76
CA LYS A 283 -8.58 -34.23 12.21
C LYS A 283 -9.12 -35.60 12.61
N LYS A 284 -9.96 -36.23 11.77
CA LYS A 284 -10.46 -37.59 12.01
C LYS A 284 -9.35 -38.62 11.84
N LEU A 285 -8.53 -38.49 10.80
CA LEU A 285 -7.38 -39.37 10.56
C LEU A 285 -6.30 -39.23 11.63
N GLU A 286 -5.98 -38.02 12.07
CA GLU A 286 -5.06 -37.77 13.18
C GLU A 286 -5.56 -38.40 14.49
N LYS A 287 -6.87 -38.31 14.76
CA LYS A 287 -7.48 -38.99 15.91
C LYS A 287 -7.44 -40.51 15.79
N ALA A 288 -7.58 -41.06 14.58
CA ALA A 288 -7.47 -42.49 14.34
C ALA A 288 -6.02 -42.97 14.47
N LEU A 289 -5.05 -42.18 13.99
CA LEU A 289 -3.62 -42.48 14.11
C LEU A 289 -3.17 -42.46 15.57
N LYS A 290 -3.61 -41.47 16.36
CA LYS A 290 -3.35 -41.41 17.82
C LYS A 290 -3.99 -42.54 18.63
N LYS A 291 -4.92 -43.30 18.05
CA LYS A 291 -5.53 -44.48 18.68
C LYS A 291 -4.88 -45.79 18.23
N ASN A 292 -4.08 -45.76 17.16
CA ASN A 292 -3.37 -46.91 16.58
C ASN A 292 -1.86 -46.86 16.85
N VAL A 293 -1.40 -45.90 17.65
CA VAL A 293 -0.08 -45.79 18.27
C VAL A 293 -0.29 -45.90 19.77
#